data_AF-A0AAE3WDH5-F1
#
_entry.id   AF-A0AAE3WDH5-F1
#
_cell.length_a   1.000
_cell.length_b   1.000
_cell.length_c   1.000
_cell.angle_alpha   90.00
_cell.angle_beta   90.00
_cell.angle_gamma   90.00
#
_symmetry.space_group_name_H-M   'P 1'
#
loop_
_entity.id
_entity.type
_entity.pdbx_description
1 polymer ?
#
loop_
_entity_poly.entity_id
_entity_poly.type
_entity_poly.pdbx_seq_one_letter_code
_entity_poly.pdbx_strand_id
1 'polypeptide(L)'
;MANDPEPTAPARVPPLYALWIPLAFTLVSGLLLVLHFQGRITLDSPVITLVGAAVLVWFLPLVTRIKLGENEIELGKRMSEVEMAVRQDAERVDALVDTQIAPEADDDGGAGPAAAEALDPDQAAILLALDHPRYNLRTVTGTRKESGLASNAAVAATLDRLKDKGLVRTVTGKSGTPVWGLTQKGRLAVAARQ
;
A
#
# COMPACT_ATOMS: atom_id res chain seq x y z
N MET A 1 -22.88 15.03 25.28
CA MET A 1 -22.20 14.18 24.29
C MET A 1 -20.87 14.85 24.01
N ALA A 2 -19.78 14.29 24.57
CA ALA A 2 -18.43 14.80 24.34
C ALA A 2 -17.94 14.25 23.00
N ASN A 3 -17.43 15.12 22.14
CA ASN A 3 -16.73 14.73 20.92
C ASN A 3 -15.40 14.09 21.33
N ASP A 4 -15.25 12.78 21.12
CA ASP A 4 -13.96 12.13 21.25
C ASP A 4 -13.02 12.66 20.14
N PRO A 5 -11.79 13.07 20.48
CA PRO A 5 -10.84 13.56 19.49
C PRO A 5 -10.44 12.42 18.55
N GLU A 6 -10.55 12.72 17.26
CA GLU A 6 -10.20 11.85 16.14
C GLU A 6 -8.75 11.35 16.27
N PRO A 7 -8.48 10.04 16.16
CA PRO A 7 -7.13 9.50 16.31
C PRO A 7 -6.25 9.96 15.15
N THR A 8 -5.37 10.91 15.43
CA THR A 8 -4.33 11.37 14.49
C THR A 8 -3.46 10.19 14.07
N ALA A 9 -3.47 9.88 12.77
CA ALA A 9 -2.66 8.82 12.17
C ALA A 9 -1.17 9.00 12.56
N PRO A 10 -0.44 7.91 12.87
CA PRO A 10 0.95 8.00 13.26
C PRO A 10 1.77 8.58 12.11
N ALA A 11 2.50 9.66 12.40
CA ALA A 11 3.39 10.30 11.43
C ALA A 11 4.38 9.27 10.86
N ARG A 12 4.25 8.95 9.57
CA ARG A 12 5.21 8.09 8.87
C ARG A 12 6.55 8.82 8.82
N VAL A 13 7.50 8.34 9.62
CA VAL A 13 8.87 8.86 9.61
C VAL A 13 9.43 8.65 8.19
N PRO A 14 9.93 9.69 7.51
CA PRO A 14 10.39 9.55 6.13
C PRO A 14 11.52 8.51 6.06
N PRO A 15 11.54 7.62 5.04
CA PRO A 15 12.46 6.49 4.96
C PRO A 15 13.94 6.89 4.95
N LEU A 16 14.24 8.14 4.63
CA LEU A 16 15.58 8.69 4.68
C LEU A 16 16.12 8.76 6.13
N TYR A 17 15.30 9.17 7.09
CA TYR A 17 15.75 9.31 8.48
C TYR A 17 16.11 7.96 9.11
N ALA A 18 15.45 6.88 8.69
CA ALA A 18 15.72 5.53 9.16
C ALA A 18 17.16 5.06 8.81
N LEU A 19 17.76 5.58 7.74
CA LEU A 19 19.12 5.21 7.32
C LEU A 19 20.18 6.21 7.78
N TRP A 20 19.88 7.51 7.72
CA TRP A 20 20.88 8.56 8.00
C TRP A 20 21.20 8.70 9.48
N ILE A 21 20.21 8.55 10.37
CA ILE A 21 20.42 8.63 11.82
C ILE A 21 21.42 7.56 12.31
N PRO A 22 21.25 6.26 11.98
CA PRO A 22 22.22 5.25 12.39
C PRO A 22 23.60 5.42 11.74
N LEU A 23 23.65 5.87 10.49
CA LEU A 23 24.92 6.13 9.81
C LEU A 23 25.69 7.28 10.48
N ALA A 24 25.00 8.38 10.80
CA ALA A 24 25.61 9.51 11.50
C ALA A 24 26.07 9.12 12.91
N PHE A 25 25.26 8.34 13.64
CA PHE A 25 25.61 7.90 14.99
C PHE A 25 26.81 6.95 15.01
N THR A 26 26.90 6.02 14.06
CA THR A 26 28.06 5.11 13.93
C THR A 26 29.33 5.86 13.55
N LEU A 27 29.25 6.86 12.66
CA LEU A 27 30.37 7.74 12.33
C LEU A 27 30.87 8.53 13.54
N VAL A 28 29.95 9.15 14.30
CA VAL A 28 30.30 9.93 15.50
C VAL A 28 30.90 9.02 16.59
N SER A 29 30.30 7.86 16.82
CA SER A 29 30.80 6.89 17.81
C SER A 29 32.19 6.37 17.42
N GLY A 30 32.40 6.02 16.14
CA GLY A 30 33.70 5.58 15.63
C GLY A 30 34.78 6.66 15.76
N LEU A 31 34.43 7.91 15.45
CA LEU A 31 35.34 9.05 15.60
C LEU A 31 35.77 9.26 17.06
N LEU A 32 34.82 9.22 18.00
CA LEU A 32 35.11 9.33 19.44
C LEU A 32 36.03 8.20 19.91
N LEU A 33 35.80 6.98 19.43
CA LEU A 33 36.63 5.82 19.75
C LEU A 33 38.07 5.98 19.25
N VAL A 34 38.25 6.47 18.01
CA VAL A 34 39.57 6.74 17.42
C VAL A 34 40.29 7.84 18.18
N LEU A 35 39.61 8.93 18.52
CA LEU A 35 40.19 10.04 19.29
C LEU A 35 40.61 9.59 20.70
N HIS A 36 39.86 8.67 21.30
CA HIS A 36 40.23 8.06 22.57
C HIS A 36 41.48 7.17 22.44
N PHE A 37 41.56 6.31 21.42
CA PHE A 37 42.75 5.47 21.18
C PHE A 37 44.01 6.28 20.89
N GLN A 38 43.87 7.47 20.30
CA GLN A 38 44.97 8.39 20.09
C GLN A 38 45.37 9.17 21.37
N GLY A 39 44.71 8.92 22.50
CA GLY A 39 44.98 9.59 23.78
C GLY A 39 44.61 11.07 23.79
N ARG A 40 43.83 11.55 22.81
CA ARG A 40 43.43 12.96 22.73
C ARG A 40 42.26 13.30 23.65
N ILE A 41 41.46 12.30 24.01
CA ILE A 41 40.29 12.45 24.87
C ILE A 41 40.31 11.34 25.92
N THR A 42 40.25 11.72 27.20
CA THR A 42 39.95 10.78 28.28
C THR A 42 38.45 10.54 28.29
N LEU A 43 38.03 9.34 27.89
CA LEU A 43 36.63 8.93 28.01
C LEU A 43 36.38 8.61 29.48
N ASP A 44 35.69 9.51 30.17
CA ASP A 44 35.26 9.26 31.54
C ASP A 44 34.24 8.12 31.59
N SER A 45 34.22 7.40 32.71
CA SER A 45 33.29 6.28 32.97
C SER A 45 31.82 6.57 32.61
N PRO A 46 31.27 7.79 32.83
CA PRO A 46 29.91 8.16 32.40
C PRO A 46 29.73 8.15 30.87
N VAL A 47 30.75 8.54 30.10
CA VAL A 47 30.67 8.62 28.64
C VAL A 47 30.68 7.21 28.05
N ILE A 48 31.49 6.31 28.60
CA ILE A 48 31.54 4.91 28.19
C ILE A 48 30.21 4.22 28.47
N THR A 49 29.61 4.46 29.63
CA THR A 49 28.29 3.91 29.99
C THR A 49 27.19 4.46 29.09
N LEU A 50 27.23 5.74 28.73
CA LEU A 50 26.24 6.35 27.84
C LEU A 50 26.36 5.85 26.40
N VAL A 51 27.58 5.68 25.88
CA VAL A 51 27.83 5.04 24.57
C VAL A 51 27.38 3.58 24.59
N GLY A 52 27.71 2.83 25.65
CA GLY A 52 27.26 1.45 25.83
C GLY A 52 25.74 1.30 25.86
N ALA A 53 25.04 2.17 26.59
CA ALA A 53 23.58 2.18 26.64
C ALA A 53 22.95 2.52 25.27
N ALA A 54 23.54 3.47 24.54
CA ALA A 54 23.07 3.84 23.21
C ALA A 54 23.22 2.70 22.20
N VAL A 55 24.32 1.94 22.26
CA VAL A 55 24.50 0.72 21.47
C VAL A 55 23.48 -0.35 21.86
N LEU A 56 23.18 -0.50 23.14
CA LEU A 56 22.23 -1.51 23.65
C LEU A 56 20.81 -1.29 23.13
N VAL A 57 20.34 -0.03 23.09
CA VAL A 57 19.05 0.35 22.48
C VAL A 57 19.02 -0.01 20.99
N TRP A 58 20.18 0.03 20.32
CA TRP A 58 20.32 -0.32 18.91
C TRP A 58 20.24 -1.83 18.65
N PHE A 59 20.60 -2.66 19.65
CA PHE A 59 20.46 -4.11 19.59
C PHE A 59 19.10 -4.63 20.06
N LEU A 60 18.27 -3.82 20.75
CA LEU A 60 16.91 -4.21 21.15
C LEU A 60 16.05 -4.76 19.99
N PRO A 61 16.06 -4.20 18.76
CA PRO A 61 15.31 -4.74 17.64
C PRO A 61 15.81 -6.12 17.17
N LEU A 62 17.08 -6.45 17.45
CA LEU A 62 17.69 -7.74 17.12
C LEU A 62 17.37 -8.82 18.17
N VAL A 63 17.11 -8.44 19.42
CA VAL A 63 16.71 -9.38 20.48
C VAL A 63 15.22 -9.69 20.36
N THR A 64 14.84 -10.35 19.27
CA THR A 64 13.44 -10.77 19.00
C THR A 64 13.00 -11.97 19.85
N ARG A 65 13.91 -12.57 20.63
CA ARG A 65 13.64 -13.72 21.50
C ARG A 65 14.18 -13.45 22.89
N ILE A 66 13.34 -12.88 23.75
CA ILE A 66 13.61 -12.87 25.20
C ILE A 66 13.02 -14.16 25.77
N LYS A 67 13.88 -15.12 26.13
CA LYS A 67 13.45 -16.32 26.86
C LYS A 67 13.13 -15.95 28.32
N LEU A 68 11.87 -15.64 28.61
CA LEU A 68 11.36 -15.54 29.99
C LEU A 68 10.73 -16.89 30.40
N GLY A 69 11.55 -17.82 30.89
CA GLY A 69 11.09 -19.12 31.41
C GLY A 69 10.64 -20.12 30.33
N GLU A 70 9.67 -20.99 30.67
CA GLU A 70 9.15 -22.05 29.78
C GLU A 70 8.07 -21.59 28.79
N ASN A 71 7.60 -20.34 28.89
CA ASN A 71 6.62 -19.79 27.95
C ASN A 71 7.33 -18.89 26.94
N GLU A 72 7.46 -19.39 25.71
CA GLU A 72 7.92 -18.63 24.55
C GLU A 72 6.87 -17.58 24.18
N ILE A 73 6.97 -16.36 24.72
CA ILE A 73 6.17 -15.24 24.27
C ILE A 73 6.84 -14.65 23.03
N GLU A 74 6.41 -15.13 21.85
CA GLU A 74 6.78 -14.57 20.54
C GLU A 74 6.19 -13.15 20.37
N LEU A 75 6.83 -12.14 20.98
CA LEU A 75 6.50 -10.72 20.78
C LEU A 75 6.54 -10.32 19.29
N GLY A 76 7.40 -10.96 18.49
CA GLY A 76 7.45 -10.76 17.04
C GLY A 76 6.17 -11.17 16.31
N LYS A 77 5.45 -12.20 16.80
CA LYS A 77 4.20 -12.65 16.17
C LYS A 77 3.07 -11.67 16.44
N ARG A 78 2.93 -11.23 17.70
CA ARG A 78 1.91 -10.23 18.08
C ARG A 78 2.16 -8.86 17.45
N MET A 79 3.43 -8.44 17.31
CA MET A 79 3.74 -7.20 16.60
C MET A 79 3.39 -7.31 15.11
N SER A 80 3.67 -8.46 14.47
CA SER A 80 3.29 -8.69 13.07
C SER A 80 1.78 -8.82 12.88
N GLU A 81 1.05 -9.41 13.83
CA GLU A 81 -0.41 -9.51 13.79
C GLU A 81 -1.06 -8.15 14.00
N VAL A 82 -0.53 -7.33 14.92
CA VAL A 82 -0.98 -5.95 15.13
C VAL A 82 -0.63 -5.09 13.91
N GLU A 83 0.54 -5.24 13.30
CA GLU A 83 0.89 -4.51 12.07
C GLU A 83 0.04 -4.95 10.87
N MET A 84 -0.31 -6.24 10.77
CA MET A 84 -1.27 -6.73 9.77
C MET A 84 -2.70 -6.23 10.04
N ALA A 85 -3.14 -6.17 11.29
CA ALA A 85 -4.45 -5.64 11.65
C ALA A 85 -4.53 -4.12 11.36
N VAL A 86 -3.49 -3.37 11.70
CA VAL A 86 -3.38 -1.94 11.38
C VAL A 86 -3.30 -1.72 9.87
N ARG A 87 -2.65 -2.60 9.10
CA ARG A 87 -2.69 -2.56 7.63
C ARG A 87 -4.09 -2.82 7.08
N GLN A 88 -4.80 -3.82 7.59
CA GLN A 88 -6.15 -4.14 7.14
C GLN A 88 -7.14 -3.01 7.47
N ASP A 89 -6.99 -2.38 8.63
CA ASP A 89 -7.84 -1.25 9.00
C ASP A 89 -7.45 0.03 8.25
N ALA A 90 -6.16 0.26 7.97
CA ALA A 90 -5.73 1.33 7.07
C ALA A 90 -6.25 1.13 5.63
N GLU A 91 -6.27 -0.10 5.12
CA GLU A 91 -6.86 -0.42 3.82
C GLU A 91 -8.39 -0.24 3.80
N ARG A 92 -9.09 -0.50 4.92
CA ARG A 92 -10.52 -0.21 5.06
C ARG A 92 -10.81 1.28 5.15
N VAL A 93 -9.97 2.03 5.85
CA VAL A 93 -10.11 3.49 5.93
C VAL A 93 -9.76 4.14 4.59
N ASP A 94 -8.71 3.70 3.88
CA ASP A 94 -8.43 4.15 2.50
C ASP A 94 -9.60 3.79 1.57
N ALA A 95 -10.22 2.61 1.71
CA ALA A 95 -11.40 2.26 0.91
C ALA A 95 -12.62 3.15 1.24
N LEU A 96 -12.78 3.61 2.48
CA LEU A 96 -13.85 4.54 2.89
C LEU A 96 -13.54 6.00 2.48
N VAL A 97 -12.27 6.40 2.52
CA VAL A 97 -11.80 7.73 2.12
C VAL A 97 -11.81 7.86 0.59
N ASP A 98 -11.42 6.82 -0.17
CA ASP A 98 -11.59 6.76 -1.64
C ASP A 98 -13.07 6.71 -2.05
N THR A 99 -13.98 6.34 -1.13
CA THR A 99 -15.43 6.43 -1.36
C THR A 99 -15.98 7.83 -1.07
N GLN A 100 -15.27 8.68 -0.32
CA GLN A 100 -15.71 10.04 0.04
C GLN A 100 -14.91 11.18 -0.63
N ILE A 101 -13.72 10.92 -1.18
CA ILE A 101 -12.87 11.94 -1.83
C ILE A 101 -12.62 11.55 -3.30
N ALA A 102 -13.63 11.69 -4.13
CA ALA A 102 -13.44 12.11 -5.52
C ALA A 102 -14.62 13.02 -5.88
N PRO A 103 -14.40 14.35 -5.97
CA PRO A 103 -15.44 15.31 -6.27
C PRO A 103 -15.90 15.16 -7.72
N GLU A 104 -17.19 15.45 -7.92
CA GLU A 104 -17.79 15.69 -9.24
C GLU A 104 -17.05 16.83 -9.97
N ALA A 105 -16.52 16.51 -11.16
CA ALA A 105 -16.23 17.37 -12.32
C ALA A 105 -15.35 16.52 -13.27
N ASP A 106 -15.67 16.21 -14.53
CA ASP A 106 -16.43 16.90 -15.58
C ASP A 106 -17.41 15.88 -16.22
N ASP A 107 -18.70 16.18 -16.41
CA ASP A 107 -19.30 16.96 -17.52
C ASP A 107 -18.77 16.57 -18.92
N ASP A 108 -19.49 15.68 -19.62
CA ASP A 108 -20.26 16.02 -20.82
C ASP A 108 -20.95 14.77 -21.42
N GLY A 109 -22.25 14.88 -21.75
CA GLY A 109 -22.88 14.05 -22.78
C GLY A 109 -23.63 12.76 -22.38
N GLY A 110 -24.91 12.91 -22.00
CA GLY A 110 -25.95 11.97 -22.47
C GLY A 110 -26.44 10.93 -21.48
N ALA A 111 -27.37 11.35 -20.61
CA ALA A 111 -28.35 10.47 -20.01
C ALA A 111 -29.26 9.88 -21.10
N GLY A 112 -28.93 8.68 -21.55
CA GLY A 112 -29.92 7.74 -22.08
C GLY A 112 -29.87 6.49 -21.20
N PRO A 113 -31.02 5.85 -20.88
CA PRO A 113 -30.97 4.46 -20.42
C PRO A 113 -30.12 3.74 -21.45
N ALA A 114 -29.06 3.05 -21.02
CA ALA A 114 -28.25 2.26 -21.91
C ALA A 114 -29.19 1.23 -22.55
N ALA A 115 -29.74 1.58 -23.72
CA ALA A 115 -30.21 0.63 -24.69
C ALA A 115 -29.11 -0.41 -24.72
N ALA A 116 -29.48 -1.67 -24.51
CA ALA A 116 -28.58 -2.81 -24.43
C ALA A 116 -27.80 -2.91 -25.74
N GLU A 117 -26.81 -2.04 -25.89
CA GLU A 117 -25.92 -2.00 -27.02
C GLU A 117 -25.18 -3.33 -26.93
N ALA A 118 -25.38 -4.16 -27.93
CA ALA A 118 -24.90 -5.53 -27.93
C ALA A 118 -23.39 -5.51 -27.72
N LEU A 119 -22.96 -5.85 -26.51
CA LEU A 119 -21.56 -5.97 -26.17
C LEU A 119 -21.02 -7.21 -26.88
N ASP A 120 -19.94 -7.01 -27.62
CA ASP A 120 -19.15 -8.06 -28.27
C ASP A 120 -18.75 -9.14 -27.24
N PRO A 121 -18.69 -10.45 -27.59
CA PRO A 121 -18.16 -11.51 -26.73
C PRO A 121 -16.84 -11.14 -26.04
N ASP A 122 -15.91 -10.49 -26.75
CA ASP A 122 -14.63 -10.07 -26.18
C ASP A 122 -14.80 -8.98 -25.10
N GLN A 123 -15.72 -8.05 -25.32
CA GLN A 123 -16.08 -7.02 -24.33
C GLN A 123 -16.72 -7.65 -23.10
N ALA A 124 -17.61 -8.62 -23.30
CA ALA A 124 -18.24 -9.37 -22.21
C ALA A 124 -17.21 -10.10 -21.35
N ALA A 125 -16.27 -10.81 -22.00
CA ALA A 125 -15.21 -11.54 -21.32
C ALA A 125 -14.30 -10.62 -20.49
N ILE A 126 -13.97 -9.43 -21.01
CA ILE A 126 -13.18 -8.45 -20.26
C ILE A 126 -13.96 -7.89 -19.07
N LEU A 127 -15.24 -7.54 -19.24
CA LEU A 127 -16.05 -7.02 -18.14
C LEU A 127 -16.18 -8.05 -17.01
N LEU A 128 -16.35 -9.32 -17.34
CA LEU A 128 -16.36 -10.41 -16.37
C LEU A 128 -14.99 -10.58 -15.67
N ALA A 129 -13.89 -10.49 -16.42
CA ALA A 129 -12.54 -10.56 -15.86
C ALA A 129 -12.19 -9.36 -14.95
N LEU A 130 -12.86 -8.22 -15.13
CA LEU A 130 -12.73 -7.06 -14.26
C LEU A 130 -13.63 -7.14 -13.02
N ASP A 131 -14.73 -7.88 -13.05
CA ASP A 131 -15.67 -8.09 -11.94
C ASP A 131 -15.18 -9.14 -10.94
N HIS A 132 -13.91 -9.06 -10.53
CA HIS A 132 -13.31 -10.06 -9.66
C HIS A 132 -13.44 -9.67 -8.17
N PRO A 133 -13.95 -10.54 -7.28
CA PRO A 133 -14.28 -10.19 -5.90
C PRO A 133 -13.08 -9.75 -5.05
N ARG A 134 -11.88 -10.19 -5.44
CA ARG A 134 -10.63 -9.88 -4.73
C ARG A 134 -9.92 -8.59 -5.17
N TYR A 135 -10.21 -8.07 -6.38
CA TYR A 135 -9.42 -6.97 -6.96
C TYR A 135 -10.30 -6.03 -7.80
N ASN A 136 -10.51 -4.80 -7.30
CA ASN A 136 -11.32 -3.78 -7.98
C ASN A 136 -10.60 -3.11 -9.16
N LEU A 137 -9.26 -3.17 -9.19
CA LEU A 137 -8.41 -2.60 -10.23
C LEU A 137 -7.43 -3.68 -10.72
N ARG A 138 -7.26 -3.80 -12.04
CA ARG A 138 -6.45 -4.84 -12.67
C ARG A 138 -5.56 -4.29 -13.79
N THR A 139 -4.41 -4.92 -13.98
CA THR A 139 -3.52 -4.64 -15.11
C THR A 139 -4.01 -5.37 -16.35
N VAL A 140 -3.63 -4.87 -17.53
CA VAL A 140 -3.92 -5.53 -18.83
C VAL A 140 -3.50 -7.00 -18.82
N THR A 141 -2.33 -7.30 -18.26
CA THR A 141 -1.81 -8.67 -18.14
C THR A 141 -2.68 -9.55 -17.25
N GLY A 142 -3.19 -9.00 -16.15
CA GLY A 142 -4.11 -9.70 -15.24
C GLY A 142 -5.45 -9.97 -15.92
N THR A 143 -6.03 -8.96 -16.56
CA THR A 143 -7.29 -9.08 -17.31
C THR A 143 -7.18 -10.08 -18.46
N ARG A 144 -6.04 -10.13 -19.18
CA ARG A 144 -5.81 -11.14 -20.24
C ARG A 144 -5.90 -12.56 -19.71
N LYS A 145 -5.27 -12.85 -18.56
CA LYS A 145 -5.22 -14.21 -18.01
C LYS A 145 -6.62 -14.76 -17.70
N GLU A 146 -7.57 -13.90 -17.34
CA GLU A 146 -8.93 -14.30 -16.97
C GLU A 146 -9.92 -14.19 -18.13
N SER A 147 -9.75 -13.21 -19.02
CA SER A 147 -10.61 -13.04 -20.20
C SER A 147 -10.37 -14.08 -21.30
N GLY A 148 -9.22 -14.77 -21.29
CA GLY A 148 -8.89 -15.78 -22.32
C GLY A 148 -8.48 -15.19 -23.67
N LEU A 149 -8.33 -13.87 -23.78
CA LEU A 149 -7.94 -13.17 -25.01
C LEU A 149 -6.49 -13.48 -25.39
N ALA A 150 -6.24 -13.62 -26.69
CA ALA A 150 -4.95 -14.09 -27.21
C ALA A 150 -3.78 -13.14 -26.93
N SER A 151 -4.00 -11.82 -26.92
CA SER A 151 -2.94 -10.83 -26.81
C SER A 151 -3.26 -9.68 -25.86
N ASN A 152 -2.21 -9.13 -25.22
CA ASN A 152 -2.35 -7.92 -24.39
C ASN A 152 -2.81 -6.71 -25.22
N ALA A 153 -2.43 -6.64 -26.50
CA ALA A 153 -2.85 -5.57 -27.41
C ALA A 153 -4.36 -5.61 -27.68
N ALA A 154 -4.92 -6.79 -27.89
CA ALA A 154 -6.37 -6.97 -28.05
C ALA A 154 -7.13 -6.57 -26.78
N VAL A 155 -6.62 -6.95 -25.61
CA VAL A 155 -7.20 -6.55 -24.32
C VAL A 155 -7.18 -5.03 -24.15
N ALA A 156 -6.03 -4.38 -24.43
CA ALA A 156 -5.91 -2.92 -24.34
C ALA A 156 -6.88 -2.21 -25.29
N ALA A 157 -6.93 -2.61 -26.57
CA ALA A 157 -7.84 -2.03 -27.55
C ALA A 157 -9.33 -2.21 -27.16
N THR A 158 -9.69 -3.33 -26.54
CA THR A 158 -11.07 -3.54 -26.06
C THR A 158 -11.37 -2.76 -24.78
N LEU A 159 -10.39 -2.58 -23.88
CA LEU A 159 -10.51 -1.71 -22.71
C LEU A 159 -10.70 -0.24 -23.11
N ASP A 160 -9.99 0.24 -24.13
CA ASP A 160 -10.18 1.59 -24.66
C ASP A 160 -11.61 1.76 -25.23
N ARG A 161 -12.10 0.80 -26.03
CA ARG A 161 -13.49 0.82 -26.52
C ARG A 161 -14.52 0.79 -25.38
N LEU A 162 -14.26 0.05 -24.31
CA LEU A 162 -15.14 0.02 -23.12
C LEU A 162 -15.08 1.33 -22.33
N LYS A 163 -13.94 2.02 -22.35
CA LYS A 163 -13.74 3.32 -21.72
C LYS A 163 -14.55 4.39 -22.44
N ASP A 164 -14.54 4.37 -23.78
CA ASP A 164 -15.36 5.27 -24.61
C ASP A 164 -16.86 5.08 -24.34
N LYS A 165 -17.28 3.86 -23.98
CA LYS A 165 -18.67 3.55 -23.57
C LYS A 165 -19.00 3.93 -22.12
N GLY A 166 -18.02 4.41 -21.36
CA GLY A 166 -18.14 4.74 -19.93
C GLY A 166 -18.31 3.51 -19.02
N LEU A 167 -17.95 2.31 -19.47
CA LEU A 167 -18.11 1.06 -18.71
C LEU A 167 -16.90 0.73 -17.84
N VAL A 168 -15.71 1.18 -18.26
CA VAL A 168 -14.47 1.03 -17.51
C VAL A 168 -13.80 2.38 -17.31
N ARG A 169 -13.00 2.48 -16.25
CA ARG A 169 -12.13 3.62 -15.98
C ARG A 169 -10.68 3.14 -15.86
N THR A 170 -9.75 4.03 -16.14
CA THR A 170 -8.31 3.80 -15.94
C THR A 170 -7.78 4.71 -14.84
N VAL A 171 -6.86 4.19 -14.03
CA VAL A 171 -6.14 4.91 -12.99
C VAL A 171 -4.66 4.57 -13.11
N THR A 172 -3.78 5.50 -12.78
CA THR A 172 -2.35 5.23 -12.74
C THR A 172 -1.99 4.55 -11.42
N GLY A 173 -1.47 3.32 -11.49
CA GLY A 173 -1.04 2.58 -10.29
C GLY A 173 0.27 3.11 -9.69
N LYS A 174 0.64 2.61 -8.51
CA LYS A 174 1.86 3.00 -7.77
C LYS A 174 3.17 2.88 -8.57
N SER A 175 3.22 1.94 -9.51
CA SER A 175 4.35 1.69 -10.41
C SER A 175 4.32 2.57 -11.68
N GLY A 176 3.39 3.51 -11.81
CA GLY A 176 3.17 4.29 -13.04
C GLY A 176 2.48 3.50 -14.15
N THR A 177 2.07 2.26 -13.89
CA THR A 177 1.38 1.42 -14.88
C THR A 177 -0.12 1.66 -14.86
N PRO A 178 -0.80 1.74 -16.02
CA PRO A 178 -2.25 1.89 -16.07
C PRO A 178 -2.95 0.64 -15.51
N VAL A 179 -3.83 0.86 -14.56
CA VAL A 179 -4.76 -0.14 -14.02
C VAL A 179 -6.18 0.23 -14.41
N TRP A 180 -7.02 -0.79 -14.55
CA TRP A 180 -8.37 -0.69 -15.11
C TRP A 180 -9.37 -1.22 -14.11
N GLY A 181 -10.51 -0.56 -13.98
CA GLY A 181 -11.62 -0.99 -13.13
C GLY A 181 -12.98 -0.67 -13.72
N LEU A 182 -14.01 -1.32 -13.21
CA LEU A 182 -15.39 -1.08 -13.63
C LEU A 182 -15.91 0.25 -13.07
N THR A 183 -16.65 0.99 -13.89
CA THR A 183 -17.51 2.08 -13.41
C THR A 183 -18.78 1.49 -12.78
N GLN A 184 -19.62 2.33 -12.17
CA GLN A 184 -20.93 1.88 -11.70
C GLN A 184 -21.79 1.33 -12.85
N LYS A 185 -21.76 1.99 -14.01
CA LYS A 185 -22.43 1.54 -15.24
C LYS A 185 -21.89 0.18 -15.70
N GLY A 186 -20.57 -0.01 -15.65
CA GLY A 186 -19.92 -1.29 -15.97
C GLY A 186 -20.38 -2.44 -15.07
N ARG A 187 -20.46 -2.21 -13.75
CA ARG A 187 -20.93 -3.22 -12.78
C ARG A 187 -22.37 -3.64 -13.03
N LEU A 188 -23.26 -2.67 -13.30
CA LEU A 188 -24.66 -2.97 -13.65
C LEU A 188 -24.77 -3.79 -14.94
N ALA A 189 -23.92 -3.51 -15.94
CA ALA A 189 -23.88 -4.26 -17.19
C ALA A 189 -23.41 -5.72 -17.00
N VAL A 190 -22.53 -5.98 -16.03
CA VAL A 190 -22.13 -7.35 -15.66
C VAL A 190 -23.26 -8.05 -14.91
N ALA A 191 -23.87 -7.38 -13.92
CA ALA A 191 -24.94 -7.95 -13.11
C ALA A 191 -26.19 -8.31 -13.93
N ALA A 192 -26.50 -7.55 -14.97
CA ALA A 192 -27.63 -7.83 -15.89
C ALA A 192 -27.43 -9.11 -16.74
N ARG A 193 -26.24 -9.73 -16.71
CA ARG A 193 -25.89 -10.92 -17.48
C ARG A 193 -25.74 -12.20 -16.64
N GLN A 194 -25.77 -12.08 -15.32
CA GLN A 194 -25.80 -13.23 -14.40
C GLN A 194 -27.25 -13.68 -14.18
#